data_AF-A0AAN6UN97-F1
#
_entry.id   AF-A0AAN6UN97-F1
#
_cell.length_a   1.000
_cell.length_b   1.000
_cell.length_c   1.000
_cell.angle_alpha   90.00
_cell.angle_beta   90.00
_cell.angle_gamma   90.00
#
_symmetry.space_group_name_H-M   'P 1'
#
loop_
_entity.id
_entity.type
_entity.pdbx_description
1 polymer ?
#
loop_
_entity_poly.entity_id
_entity_poly.type
_entity_poly.pdbx_seq_one_letter_code
_entity_poly.pdbx_strand_id
1 'polypeptide(L)'
;MSAEPTRPLLLPHNRKLRHLRGISLRNLTFSRPRGRTIDDAALNKSPAKIEALRNSPHLHHALSSEDLRPPAARRRSTNLANASSVTRQKKFEDVFDSRLADAFFTLHVQGGEDPIYISETEDRATVRNFNFRPFELSELDSSITQTPQMTIKVWTKRHDTWGPLLEDHVDLRALNWLGSFQNVHFPPNSLIFYLVDGVYSLELSAKPPPPKQIAPAPTSSYNALMRLATLDSSIQDALATHELLTRQINGLLARETENKVPEAEDKLALTNRWLAQQRRAVAAAKNRNQDLKASITARREAIAQGRAAQERAATDVENATEKLTQSKQLVAENRDQIHGQRRRICEDLSRIYRIVPVPLGPPLSFQICSVPLPNTIYDSTLKPAAGASSTEDALSAALGHVAQLVDALQFYLAVPLPYPIRPFASRSTIRDDISQLPDPQREFPLYVPRGGSSAQFRFDYAWFLLNKDIEALCGALGLRVVDIRQTLPNLKYLLYVCSAGSEEVPERKRGGVRGLWAGRIRGLNGGSVGSGVGDDAASSLGGGSRRGSEESEVLGRKGEELRRAVAAGARENGTASGGLALPFEEGGAKLTLRTKGLRENASQ
;
A
#
# COMPACT_ATOMS: atom_id res chain seq x y z
N MET A 1 -35.98 41.23 12.61
CA MET A 1 -36.42 40.07 13.41
C MET A 1 -37.87 40.29 13.79
N SER A 2 -38.80 39.94 12.89
CA SER A 2 -40.24 39.99 13.15
C SER A 2 -40.60 38.83 14.08
N ALA A 3 -41.24 39.12 15.22
CA ALA A 3 -41.70 38.12 16.15
C ALA A 3 -42.56 37.07 15.42
N GLU A 4 -42.20 35.79 15.51
CA GLU A 4 -43.02 34.71 14.96
C GLU A 4 -44.42 34.81 15.57
N PRO A 5 -45.49 34.92 14.76
CA PRO A 5 -46.84 35.05 15.29
C PRO A 5 -47.18 33.78 16.06
N THR A 6 -47.38 33.91 17.38
CA THR A 6 -47.69 32.78 18.28
C THR A 6 -49.07 32.17 18.05
N ARG A 7 -49.86 32.68 17.09
CA ARG A 7 -51.25 32.29 16.79
C ARG A 7 -51.61 32.57 15.31
N PRO A 8 -52.53 31.81 14.69
CA PRO A 8 -53.03 32.10 13.34
C PRO A 8 -53.88 33.38 13.34
N LEU A 9 -53.64 34.27 12.37
CA LEU A 9 -54.43 35.51 12.19
C LEU A 9 -55.64 35.28 11.28
N LEU A 10 -55.57 34.30 10.38
CA LEU A 10 -56.63 33.95 9.45
C LEU A 10 -57.49 32.82 10.00
N LEU A 11 -58.80 33.10 10.13
CA LEU A 11 -59.80 32.05 10.37
C LEU A 11 -59.76 31.03 9.22
N PRO A 12 -59.97 29.73 9.50
CA PRO A 12 -59.96 28.68 8.48
C PRO A 12 -60.81 29.03 7.24
N HIS A 13 -62.02 29.57 7.44
CA HIS A 13 -62.95 29.96 6.38
C HIS A 13 -62.45 31.10 5.48
N ASN A 14 -61.55 31.95 5.97
CA ASN A 14 -61.04 33.13 5.27
C ASN A 14 -59.75 32.86 4.48
N ARG A 15 -59.22 31.64 4.54
CA ARG A 15 -58.01 31.27 3.79
C ARG A 15 -58.34 31.13 2.30
N LYS A 16 -57.59 31.85 1.47
CA LYS A 16 -57.73 31.97 0.01
C LYS A 16 -56.34 31.93 -0.61
N LEU A 17 -56.24 31.65 -1.91
CA LEU A 17 -54.97 31.55 -2.62
C LEU A 17 -54.08 32.78 -2.51
N ARG A 18 -54.64 33.99 -2.50
CA ARG A 18 -53.89 35.25 -2.25
C ARG A 18 -53.11 35.29 -0.94
N HIS A 19 -53.44 34.44 0.03
CA HIS A 19 -52.74 34.37 1.31
C HIS A 19 -51.59 33.37 1.29
N LEU A 20 -51.45 32.56 0.24
CA LEU A 20 -50.34 31.62 0.08
C LEU A 20 -49.09 32.39 -0.37
N ARG A 21 -47.99 32.21 0.36
CA ARG A 21 -46.70 32.87 0.10
C ARG A 21 -45.58 31.90 -0.20
N GLY A 22 -45.73 30.62 0.12
CA GLY A 22 -44.70 29.61 -0.17
C GLY A 22 -45.13 28.20 0.19
N ILE A 23 -44.39 27.23 -0.34
CA ILE A 23 -44.58 25.80 -0.07
C ILE A 23 -43.21 25.18 0.21
N SER A 24 -43.13 24.23 1.13
CA SER A 24 -41.96 23.38 1.31
C SER A 24 -42.35 21.91 1.42
N LEU A 25 -41.43 21.04 1.06
CA LEU A 25 -41.61 19.58 1.10
C LEU A 25 -40.62 18.99 2.10
N ARG A 26 -41.09 18.19 3.05
CA ARG A 26 -40.27 17.57 4.09
C ARG A 26 -40.25 16.06 3.97
N ASN A 27 -39.10 15.48 4.34
CA ASN A 27 -38.89 14.04 4.39
C ASN A 27 -39.20 13.31 3.08
N LEU A 28 -38.68 13.82 1.95
CA LEU A 28 -38.75 13.16 0.65
C LEU A 28 -38.38 11.65 0.75
N THR A 29 -39.26 10.79 0.26
CA THR A 29 -39.02 9.36 0.08
C THR A 29 -39.76 8.82 -1.13
N PHE A 30 -39.06 7.99 -1.91
CA PHE A 30 -39.63 7.26 -3.04
C PHE A 30 -40.24 5.91 -2.65
N SER A 31 -40.12 5.49 -1.38
CA SER A 31 -40.74 4.27 -0.89
C SER A 31 -42.21 4.52 -0.58
N ARG A 32 -43.12 3.78 -1.23
CA ARG A 32 -44.53 3.75 -0.81
C ARG A 32 -44.62 3.30 0.66
N PRO A 33 -45.33 4.02 1.54
CA PRO A 33 -45.51 3.59 2.93
C PRO A 33 -46.20 2.23 2.97
N ARG A 34 -45.49 1.21 3.47
CA ARG A 34 -46.07 -0.12 3.75
C ARG A 34 -47.05 0.02 4.91
N GLY A 35 -48.34 0.02 4.59
CA GLY A 35 -49.42 0.16 5.58
C GLY A 35 -50.84 0.14 5.02
N ARG A 36 -51.02 0.17 3.69
CA ARG A 36 -52.27 -0.24 3.03
C ARG A 36 -51.93 -1.24 1.95
N THR A 37 -52.23 -2.52 2.18
CA THR A 37 -52.46 -3.45 1.08
C THR A 37 -53.65 -2.91 0.30
N ILE A 38 -53.40 -2.57 -0.96
CA ILE A 38 -54.45 -2.24 -1.91
C ILE A 38 -55.07 -3.60 -2.20
N ASP A 39 -56.17 -3.92 -1.53
CA ASP A 39 -57.12 -4.89 -2.09
C ASP A 39 -57.65 -4.27 -3.38
N ASP A 40 -57.49 -4.99 -4.49
CA ASP A 40 -57.93 -4.59 -5.83
C ASP A 40 -59.47 -4.48 -5.98
N ALA A 41 -60.21 -4.46 -4.86
CA ALA A 41 -61.66 -4.26 -4.79
C ALA A 41 -62.08 -2.77 -4.69
N ALA A 42 -61.15 -1.81 -4.81
CA ALA A 42 -61.43 -0.37 -4.71
C ALA A 42 -61.61 0.34 -6.06
N LEU A 43 -61.36 -0.32 -7.19
CA LEU A 43 -61.43 0.31 -8.51
C LEU A 43 -62.86 0.63 -9.01
N ASN A 44 -63.91 0.19 -8.30
CA ASN A 44 -65.30 0.46 -8.68
C ASN A 44 -66.15 0.89 -7.47
N LYS A 45 -66.02 2.13 -6.99
CA LYS A 45 -66.97 2.70 -6.02
C LYS A 45 -67.34 4.13 -6.38
N SER A 46 -68.65 4.34 -6.56
CA SER A 46 -69.30 5.61 -6.86
C SER A 46 -69.09 6.66 -5.76
N PRO A 47 -69.14 7.97 -6.08
CA PRO A 47 -68.77 9.07 -5.17
C PRO A 47 -69.52 9.06 -3.83
N ALA A 48 -70.77 8.60 -3.80
CA ALA A 48 -71.57 8.49 -2.58
C ALA A 48 -71.02 7.50 -1.52
N LYS A 49 -70.19 6.52 -1.92
CA LYS A 49 -69.61 5.52 -1.00
C LYS A 49 -68.28 5.98 -0.38
N ILE A 50 -67.68 7.04 -0.92
CA ILE A 50 -66.47 7.69 -0.40
C ILE A 50 -66.83 8.63 0.76
N GLU A 51 -68.01 9.25 0.72
CA GLU A 51 -68.54 10.07 1.82
C GLU A 51 -68.90 9.24 3.06
N ALA A 52 -69.37 8.00 2.89
CA ALA A 52 -69.68 7.10 3.99
C ALA A 52 -68.45 6.64 4.80
N LEU A 53 -67.23 6.73 4.24
CA LEU A 53 -65.97 6.42 4.94
C LEU A 53 -65.40 7.60 5.74
N ARG A 54 -66.00 8.80 5.64
CA ARG A 54 -65.62 9.97 6.44
C ARG A 54 -66.32 10.04 7.80
N ASN A 55 -67.34 9.22 8.01
CA ASN A 55 -68.01 9.10 9.30
C ASN A 55 -67.21 8.14 10.18
N SER A 56 -66.80 8.64 11.35
CA SER A 56 -66.03 7.92 12.37
C SER A 56 -66.65 6.54 12.69
N PRO A 57 -65.87 5.45 12.79
CA PRO A 57 -66.41 4.20 13.27
C PRO A 57 -66.78 4.32 14.76
N HIS A 58 -67.98 3.86 15.10
CA HIS A 58 -68.40 3.66 16.48
C HIS A 58 -67.43 2.69 17.19
N LEU A 59 -66.95 3.11 18.37
CA LEU A 59 -66.16 2.31 19.28
C LEU A 59 -66.99 1.12 19.78
N HIS A 60 -66.67 -0.09 19.32
CA HIS A 60 -67.09 -1.31 19.99
C HIS A 60 -66.07 -1.67 21.08
N HIS A 61 -66.51 -1.60 22.34
CA HIS A 61 -65.86 -2.27 23.45
C HIS A 61 -66.02 -3.78 23.26
N ALA A 62 -64.91 -4.55 23.27
CA ALA A 62 -64.63 -5.54 24.30
C ALA A 62 -63.44 -6.46 23.93
N LEU A 63 -62.69 -6.80 24.99
CA LEU A 63 -61.93 -8.03 25.28
C LEU A 63 -60.39 -7.99 25.23
N SER A 64 -59.88 -8.10 26.47
CA SER A 64 -58.62 -8.70 26.96
C SER A 64 -57.27 -8.23 26.40
N SER A 65 -56.67 -7.35 27.21
CA SER A 65 -55.24 -7.31 27.52
C SER A 65 -54.70 -8.71 27.82
N GLU A 66 -53.92 -9.33 26.90
CA GLU A 66 -52.66 -10.02 27.22
C GLU A 66 -51.92 -10.67 26.03
N ASP A 67 -52.53 -10.86 24.84
CA ASP A 67 -51.92 -11.72 23.80
C ASP A 67 -51.39 -11.07 22.51
N LEU A 68 -51.13 -9.76 22.49
CA LEU A 68 -50.51 -9.10 21.33
C LEU A 68 -49.20 -8.40 21.71
N ARG A 69 -48.20 -9.19 22.13
CA ARG A 69 -46.80 -8.74 22.05
C ARG A 69 -46.41 -8.70 20.57
N PRO A 70 -46.05 -7.53 20.00
CA PRO A 70 -45.43 -7.51 18.68
C PRO A 70 -44.12 -8.31 18.78
N PRO A 71 -43.79 -9.21 17.84
CA PRO A 71 -42.46 -9.79 17.81
C PRO A 71 -41.49 -8.62 17.71
N ALA A 72 -40.60 -8.51 18.70
CA ALA A 72 -39.64 -7.42 18.83
C ALA A 72 -39.08 -7.12 17.43
N ALA A 73 -39.42 -5.94 16.92
CA ALA A 73 -38.92 -5.47 15.64
C ALA A 73 -37.40 -5.62 15.69
N ARG A 74 -36.88 -6.64 14.98
CA ARG A 74 -35.45 -6.78 14.78
C ARG A 74 -35.03 -5.46 14.16
N ARG A 75 -34.41 -4.61 14.97
CA ARG A 75 -33.63 -3.47 14.49
C ARG A 75 -32.84 -4.03 13.32
N ARG A 76 -33.13 -3.59 12.09
CA ARG A 76 -32.15 -3.71 11.01
C ARG A 76 -31.02 -2.79 11.42
N SER A 77 -30.18 -3.27 12.34
CA SER A 77 -28.88 -2.71 12.54
C SER A 77 -28.19 -2.86 11.20
N THR A 78 -27.97 -1.73 10.55
CA THR A 78 -26.86 -1.61 9.60
C THR A 78 -25.61 -1.92 10.40
N ASN A 79 -25.27 -3.21 10.55
CA ASN A 79 -24.02 -3.67 11.13
C ASN A 79 -22.92 -3.34 10.11
N LEU A 80 -22.62 -2.04 10.05
CA LEU A 80 -21.67 -1.42 9.15
C LEU A 80 -20.27 -1.38 9.79
N ALA A 81 -20.17 -1.71 11.08
CA ALA A 81 -18.93 -1.76 11.84
C ALA A 81 -17.94 -2.81 11.28
N ASN A 82 -18.44 -3.96 10.82
CA ASN A 82 -17.60 -5.08 10.34
C ASN A 82 -17.43 -5.13 8.80
N ALA A 83 -17.98 -4.17 8.06
CA ALA A 83 -17.87 -4.13 6.60
C ALA A 83 -16.61 -3.39 6.14
N SER A 84 -15.99 -3.84 5.04
CA SER A 84 -14.82 -3.16 4.46
C SER A 84 -15.18 -1.72 4.07
N SER A 85 -14.21 -0.79 4.17
CA SER A 85 -14.42 0.64 3.90
C SER A 85 -15.07 0.90 2.53
N VAL A 86 -14.74 0.09 1.53
CA VAL A 86 -15.28 0.16 0.17
C VAL A 86 -16.75 -0.27 0.13
N THR A 87 -17.12 -1.38 0.77
CA THR A 87 -18.55 -1.76 0.87
C THR A 87 -19.38 -0.81 1.72
N ARG A 88 -18.77 -0.19 2.72
CA ARG A 88 -19.43 0.87 3.51
C ARG A 88 -19.71 2.08 2.63
N GLN A 89 -18.70 2.55 1.89
CA GLN A 89 -18.83 3.66 0.97
C GLN A 89 -19.87 3.38 -0.12
N LYS A 90 -19.80 2.22 -0.79
CA LYS A 90 -20.77 1.85 -1.83
C LYS A 90 -22.21 1.78 -1.31
N LYS A 91 -22.43 1.22 -0.10
CA LYS A 91 -23.76 1.22 0.52
C LYS A 91 -24.22 2.63 0.92
N PHE A 92 -23.31 3.52 1.30
CA PHE A 92 -23.64 4.92 1.51
C PHE A 92 -24.02 5.58 0.17
N GLU A 93 -23.22 5.42 -0.88
CA GLU A 93 -23.49 5.90 -2.23
C GLU A 93 -24.86 5.40 -2.73
N ASP A 94 -25.16 4.11 -2.60
CA ASP A 94 -26.47 3.54 -2.98
C ASP A 94 -27.63 4.16 -2.17
N VAL A 95 -27.43 4.43 -0.87
CA VAL A 95 -28.44 5.08 -0.02
C VAL A 95 -28.58 6.56 -0.37
N PHE A 96 -27.50 7.24 -0.74
CA PHE A 96 -27.49 8.62 -1.20
C PHE A 96 -28.17 8.74 -2.57
N ASP A 97 -27.81 7.90 -3.53
CA ASP A 97 -28.39 7.88 -4.88
C ASP A 97 -29.88 7.52 -4.88
N SER A 98 -30.33 6.69 -3.92
CA SER A 98 -31.77 6.44 -3.74
C SER A 98 -32.57 7.65 -3.24
N ARG A 99 -31.91 8.75 -2.86
CA ARG A 99 -32.50 9.92 -2.18
C ARG A 99 -32.18 11.26 -2.83
N LEU A 100 -31.23 11.30 -3.76
CA LEU A 100 -30.92 12.48 -4.56
C LEU A 100 -31.95 12.60 -5.69
N ALA A 101 -32.74 13.67 -5.67
CA ALA A 101 -33.58 14.05 -6.79
C ALA A 101 -33.71 15.57 -6.84
N ASP A 102 -33.82 16.09 -8.06
CA ASP A 102 -34.19 17.47 -8.29
C ASP A 102 -35.71 17.56 -8.22
N ALA A 103 -36.25 18.63 -7.64
CA ALA A 103 -37.69 18.78 -7.48
C ALA A 103 -38.17 20.18 -7.86
N PHE A 104 -39.37 20.25 -8.43
CA PHE A 104 -40.15 21.48 -8.57
C PHE A 104 -41.64 21.17 -8.35
N PHE A 105 -42.45 22.18 -8.13
CA PHE A 105 -43.90 22.01 -8.03
C PHE A 105 -44.65 22.95 -8.96
N THR A 106 -45.88 22.53 -9.28
CA THR A 106 -46.82 23.31 -10.08
C THR A 106 -48.14 23.46 -9.35
N LEU A 107 -48.75 24.65 -9.42
CA LEU A 107 -50.05 24.97 -8.84
C LEU A 107 -51.14 24.99 -9.90
N HIS A 108 -52.26 24.33 -9.60
CA HIS A 108 -53.42 24.24 -10.48
C HIS A 108 -54.70 24.59 -9.72
N VAL A 109 -55.67 25.24 -10.37
CA VAL A 109 -57.01 25.53 -9.83
C VAL A 109 -58.04 24.67 -10.55
N GLN A 110 -59.16 24.34 -9.88
CA GLN A 110 -60.24 23.55 -10.49
C GLN A 110 -60.72 24.20 -11.80
N GLY A 111 -60.64 23.44 -12.90
CA GLY A 111 -61.18 23.82 -14.21
C GLY A 111 -60.15 24.26 -15.26
N GLY A 112 -58.86 24.37 -14.93
CA GLY A 112 -57.78 24.62 -15.90
C GLY A 112 -56.77 23.47 -15.95
N GLU A 113 -56.35 23.06 -17.15
CA GLU A 113 -55.25 22.07 -17.33
C GLU A 113 -53.86 22.70 -17.19
N ASP A 114 -53.75 24.01 -17.42
CA ASP A 114 -52.49 24.74 -17.37
C ASP A 114 -52.13 25.20 -15.95
N PRO A 115 -50.85 25.10 -15.55
CA PRO A 115 -50.39 25.54 -14.24
C PRO A 115 -50.43 27.06 -14.12
N ILE A 116 -50.97 27.55 -13.01
CA ILE A 116 -51.01 28.98 -12.67
C ILE A 116 -49.63 29.47 -12.24
N TYR A 117 -48.85 28.60 -11.61
CA TYR A 117 -47.52 28.91 -11.14
C TYR A 117 -46.62 27.67 -11.24
N ILE A 118 -45.40 27.89 -11.72
CA ILE A 118 -44.33 26.90 -11.79
C ILE A 118 -43.19 27.41 -10.92
N SER A 119 -42.76 26.59 -9.96
CA SER A 119 -41.64 26.95 -9.10
C SER A 119 -40.29 26.82 -9.81
N GLU A 120 -39.25 27.38 -9.20
CA GLU A 120 -37.88 27.03 -9.58
C GLU A 120 -37.60 25.52 -9.37
N THR A 121 -36.65 25.00 -10.14
CA THR A 121 -36.09 23.66 -9.95
C THR A 121 -34.98 23.73 -8.92
N GLU A 122 -35.15 23.06 -7.78
CA GLU A 122 -34.07 22.89 -6.81
C GLU A 122 -33.23 21.67 -7.20
N ASP A 123 -32.01 21.93 -7.68
CA ASP A 123 -31.06 20.90 -8.11
C ASP A 123 -30.27 20.32 -6.92
N ARG A 124 -30.21 18.98 -6.83
CA ARG A 124 -29.36 18.18 -5.94
C ARG A 124 -29.29 18.69 -4.49
N ALA A 125 -30.44 18.94 -3.86
CA ALA A 125 -30.48 19.28 -2.44
C ALA A 125 -29.94 18.11 -1.60
N THR A 126 -28.82 18.35 -0.91
CA THR A 126 -28.11 17.42 0.00
C THR A 126 -28.91 17.09 1.28
N VAL A 127 -30.18 17.51 1.34
CA VAL A 127 -31.06 17.41 2.49
C VAL A 127 -32.43 16.92 2.00
N ARG A 128 -33.05 16.01 2.76
CA ARG A 128 -34.37 15.40 2.51
C ARG A 128 -35.56 16.39 2.50
N ASN A 129 -35.28 17.70 2.48
CA ASN A 129 -36.21 18.81 2.70
C ASN A 129 -35.97 19.88 1.62
N PHE A 130 -37.01 20.23 0.88
CA PHE A 130 -37.00 21.24 -0.18
C PHE A 130 -37.72 22.49 0.32
N ASN A 131 -37.10 23.66 0.17
CA ASN A 131 -37.65 24.93 0.62
C ASN A 131 -37.70 25.90 -0.57
N PHE A 132 -38.75 25.79 -1.36
CA PHE A 132 -38.92 26.66 -2.52
C PHE A 132 -39.02 28.14 -2.15
N ARG A 133 -38.57 29.02 -3.05
CA ARG A 133 -38.69 30.47 -2.86
C ARG A 133 -40.14 30.91 -2.63
N PRO A 134 -40.34 31.92 -1.78
CA PRO A 134 -41.65 32.52 -1.61
C PRO A 134 -42.06 33.24 -2.90
N PHE A 135 -43.36 33.24 -3.19
CA PHE A 135 -43.95 33.85 -4.38
C PHE A 135 -45.21 34.65 -4.02
N GLU A 136 -45.56 35.61 -4.87
CA GLU A 136 -46.79 36.39 -4.76
C GLU A 136 -47.66 36.17 -5.99
N LEU A 137 -48.96 35.95 -5.79
CA LEU A 137 -49.93 35.76 -6.87
C LEU A 137 -50.72 37.05 -7.17
N SER A 138 -50.11 38.21 -6.96
CA SER A 138 -50.76 39.52 -7.05
C SER A 138 -51.08 39.95 -8.49
N GLU A 139 -50.40 39.36 -9.47
CA GLU A 139 -50.55 39.63 -10.91
C GLU A 139 -51.68 38.82 -11.56
N LEU A 140 -52.29 37.90 -10.81
CA LEU A 140 -53.35 37.00 -11.30
C LEU A 140 -54.74 37.57 -11.06
N ASP A 141 -55.68 37.18 -11.93
CA ASP A 141 -57.06 37.64 -11.87
C ASP A 141 -57.69 37.45 -10.49
N SER A 142 -58.52 38.43 -10.13
CA SER A 142 -59.21 38.49 -8.83
C SER A 142 -60.14 37.29 -8.57
N SER A 143 -60.58 36.58 -9.61
CA SER A 143 -61.39 35.36 -9.53
C SER A 143 -60.56 34.16 -9.08
N ILE A 144 -59.36 34.00 -9.62
CA ILE A 144 -58.44 32.88 -9.34
C ILE A 144 -57.90 33.00 -7.91
N THR A 145 -57.43 34.20 -7.55
CA THR A 145 -56.81 34.48 -6.25
C THR A 145 -57.76 34.35 -5.05
N GLN A 146 -59.08 34.32 -5.30
CA GLN A 146 -60.11 34.19 -4.27
C GLN A 146 -60.52 32.76 -3.94
N THR A 147 -60.10 31.77 -4.72
CA THR A 147 -60.46 30.37 -4.51
C THR A 147 -59.69 29.78 -3.31
N PRO A 148 -60.32 28.88 -2.51
CA PRO A 148 -59.68 28.23 -1.36
C PRO A 148 -59.06 26.87 -1.68
N GLN A 149 -59.39 26.29 -2.85
CA GLN A 149 -58.97 24.95 -3.26
C GLN A 149 -57.92 25.04 -4.36
N MET A 150 -56.88 24.21 -4.25
CA MET A 150 -55.84 24.08 -5.26
C MET A 150 -55.35 22.64 -5.36
N THR A 151 -54.78 22.29 -6.51
CA THR A 151 -54.09 21.02 -6.71
C THR A 151 -52.60 21.30 -6.86
N ILE A 152 -51.79 20.57 -6.09
CA ILE A 152 -50.34 20.69 -6.11
C ILE A 152 -49.77 19.42 -6.68
N LYS A 153 -48.95 19.56 -7.71
CA LYS A 153 -48.17 18.47 -8.29
C LYS A 153 -46.70 18.73 -8.03
N VAL A 154 -46.04 17.80 -7.34
CA VAL A 154 -44.59 17.82 -7.12
C VAL A 154 -43.96 16.88 -8.14
N TRP A 155 -43.05 17.42 -8.94
CA TRP A 155 -42.29 16.71 -9.94
C TRP A 155 -40.89 16.46 -9.43
N THR A 156 -40.36 15.25 -9.67
CA THR A 156 -38.99 14.90 -9.30
C THR A 156 -38.24 14.31 -10.47
N LYS A 157 -36.96 14.64 -10.60
CA LYS A 157 -36.07 14.13 -11.63
C LYS A 157 -35.29 12.93 -11.09
N ARG A 158 -35.46 11.77 -11.73
CA ARG A 158 -34.73 10.54 -11.42
C ARG A 158 -34.15 9.95 -12.71
N HIS A 159 -32.88 9.55 -12.69
CA HIS A 159 -32.17 8.99 -13.86
C HIS A 159 -32.37 9.82 -15.14
N ASP A 160 -32.29 11.15 -15.00
CA ASP A 160 -32.47 12.14 -16.07
C ASP A 160 -33.89 12.29 -16.64
N THR A 161 -34.89 11.64 -16.03
CA THR A 161 -36.32 11.74 -16.42
C THR A 161 -37.16 12.40 -15.32
N TRP A 162 -38.06 13.31 -15.70
CA TRP A 162 -39.02 13.95 -14.78
C TRP A 162 -40.28 13.08 -14.63
N GLY A 163 -40.72 12.87 -13.39
CA GLY A 163 -41.97 12.17 -13.10
C GLY A 163 -42.71 12.80 -11.91
N PRO A 164 -44.05 12.67 -11.87
CA PRO A 164 -44.84 13.16 -10.74
C PRO A 164 -44.60 12.26 -9.52
N LEU A 165 -44.25 12.86 -8.38
CA LEU A 165 -44.05 12.14 -7.12
C LEU A 165 -45.31 12.18 -6.24
N LEU A 166 -45.94 13.36 -6.16
CA LEU A 166 -47.06 13.64 -5.27
C LEU A 166 -48.06 14.54 -6.01
N GLU A 167 -49.33 14.16 -5.95
CA GLU A 167 -50.46 14.98 -6.40
C GLU A 167 -51.46 15.07 -5.25
N ASP A 168 -51.56 16.26 -4.66
CA ASP A 168 -52.43 16.52 -3.51
C ASP A 168 -53.46 17.61 -3.84
N HIS A 169 -54.73 17.30 -3.61
CA HIS A 169 -55.82 18.28 -3.63
C HIS A 169 -55.93 18.91 -2.23
N VAL A 170 -55.55 20.19 -2.14
CA VAL A 170 -55.45 20.90 -0.88
C VAL A 170 -56.56 21.94 -0.78
N ASP A 171 -57.41 21.78 0.24
CA ASP A 171 -58.30 22.84 0.68
C ASP A 171 -57.60 23.64 1.79
N LEU A 172 -57.31 24.91 1.52
CA LEU A 172 -56.63 25.80 2.47
C LEU A 172 -57.39 25.93 3.81
N ARG A 173 -58.71 25.68 3.80
CA ARG A 173 -59.56 25.73 5.00
C ARG A 173 -59.30 24.57 5.96
N ALA A 174 -58.88 23.42 5.45
CA ALA A 174 -58.65 22.21 6.23
C ALA A 174 -57.22 22.15 6.83
N LEU A 175 -56.41 23.18 6.61
CA LEU A 175 -55.03 23.22 7.09
C LEU A 175 -54.93 23.43 8.61
N ASN A 176 -54.06 22.66 9.25
CA ASN A 176 -53.75 22.78 10.66
C ASN A 176 -52.55 23.72 10.86
N TRP A 177 -52.64 24.62 11.86
CA TRP A 177 -51.58 25.56 12.17
C TRP A 177 -50.48 24.87 12.99
N LEU A 178 -49.22 24.95 12.55
CA LEU A 178 -48.08 24.31 13.21
C LEU A 178 -47.31 25.26 14.14
N GLY A 179 -47.30 26.55 13.84
CA GLY A 179 -46.57 27.57 14.62
C GLY A 179 -45.05 27.46 14.46
N SER A 180 -44.42 26.47 15.09
CA SER A 180 -42.97 26.26 15.09
C SER A 180 -42.58 24.88 14.55
N PHE A 181 -41.40 24.80 13.92
CA PHE A 181 -40.84 23.53 13.41
C PHE A 181 -40.17 22.67 14.51
N GLN A 182 -40.04 23.19 15.74
CA GLN A 182 -39.33 22.52 16.83
C GLN A 182 -40.17 21.35 17.39
N ASN A 183 -39.56 20.16 17.52
CA ASN A 183 -40.17 18.92 18.05
C ASN A 183 -41.33 18.30 17.24
N VAL A 184 -41.50 18.68 15.97
CA VAL A 184 -42.53 18.09 15.09
C VAL A 184 -41.91 17.01 14.21
N HIS A 185 -42.39 15.76 14.34
CA HIS A 185 -41.99 14.68 13.43
C HIS A 185 -42.87 14.68 12.19
N PHE A 186 -42.29 15.13 11.06
CA PHE A 186 -42.98 15.09 9.77
C PHE A 186 -43.02 13.66 9.20
N PRO A 187 -44.18 13.19 8.69
CA PRO A 187 -44.27 11.95 7.92
C PRO A 187 -43.51 12.06 6.57
N PRO A 188 -43.29 10.95 5.85
CA PRO A 188 -42.65 11.00 4.54
C PRO A 188 -43.48 11.80 3.52
N ASN A 189 -42.81 12.59 2.67
CA ASN A 189 -43.42 13.44 1.63
C ASN A 189 -44.45 14.47 2.16
N SER A 190 -44.21 15.04 3.34
CA SER A 190 -45.16 15.99 3.94
C SER A 190 -45.03 17.39 3.34
N LEU A 191 -46.15 17.96 2.89
CA LEU A 191 -46.24 19.34 2.41
C LEU A 191 -46.51 20.33 3.54
N ILE A 192 -45.80 21.45 3.49
CA ILE A 192 -45.92 22.55 4.43
C ILE A 192 -46.23 23.83 3.66
N PHE A 193 -47.24 24.55 4.13
CA PHE A 193 -47.77 25.76 3.52
C PHE A 193 -47.38 26.97 4.36
N TYR A 194 -46.77 27.96 3.70
CA TYR A 194 -46.51 29.27 4.28
C TYR A 194 -47.61 30.21 3.81
N LEU A 195 -48.48 30.61 4.74
CA LEU A 195 -49.46 31.67 4.51
C LEU A 195 -48.92 32.98 5.11
N VAL A 196 -49.56 34.11 4.77
CA VAL A 196 -49.22 35.45 5.30
C VAL A 196 -49.13 35.48 6.83
N ASP A 197 -49.89 34.63 7.52
CA ASP A 197 -50.02 34.62 8.97
C ASP A 197 -49.27 33.48 9.69
N GLY A 198 -48.68 32.53 8.96
CA GLY A 198 -47.89 31.46 9.59
C GLY A 198 -47.75 30.18 8.78
N VAL A 199 -47.28 29.14 9.47
CA VAL A 199 -46.94 27.83 8.90
C VAL A 199 -48.06 26.82 9.16
N TYR A 200 -48.44 26.10 8.12
CA TYR A 200 -49.56 25.19 8.10
C TYR A 200 -49.21 23.83 7.48
N SER A 201 -49.90 22.76 7.88
CA SER A 201 -49.79 21.43 7.28
C SER A 201 -51.14 20.70 7.31
N LEU A 202 -51.35 19.76 6.40
CA LEU A 202 -52.58 18.98 6.29
C LEU A 202 -52.58 17.75 7.22
N GLU A 203 -51.43 17.13 7.42
CA GLU A 203 -51.32 15.80 8.05
C GLU A 203 -51.11 15.85 9.57
N LEU A 204 -50.66 16.99 10.09
CA LEU A 204 -50.29 17.16 11.49
C LEU A 204 -51.35 17.97 12.23
N SER A 205 -52.02 17.37 13.20
CA SER A 205 -53.01 18.05 14.04
C SER A 205 -52.32 18.75 15.22
N ALA A 206 -52.39 20.08 15.29
CA ALA A 206 -51.98 20.82 16.47
C ALA A 206 -53.13 20.98 17.47
N LYS A 207 -52.82 21.09 18.77
CA LYS A 207 -53.80 21.52 19.79
C LYS A 207 -54.24 22.96 19.47
N PRO A 208 -55.54 23.25 19.31
CA PRO A 208 -55.99 24.61 19.04
C PRO A 208 -55.62 25.53 20.23
N PRO A 209 -54.97 26.68 19.99
CA PRO A 209 -54.75 27.66 21.05
C PRO A 209 -56.10 28.24 21.52
N PRO A 210 -56.25 28.56 22.82
CA PRO A 210 -57.50 29.10 23.35
C PRO A 210 -57.86 30.44 22.69
N PRO A 211 -59.14 30.68 22.37
CA PRO A 211 -59.57 31.87 21.62
C PRO A 211 -59.25 33.15 22.41
N LYS A 212 -58.60 34.11 21.75
CA LYS A 212 -58.41 35.46 22.29
C LYS A 212 -59.70 36.24 22.01
N GLN A 213 -60.39 36.71 23.05
CA GLN A 213 -61.47 37.69 22.89
C GLN A 213 -60.83 38.99 22.42
N ILE A 214 -61.00 39.32 21.13
CA ILE A 214 -60.61 40.60 20.56
C ILE A 214 -61.86 41.48 20.57
N ALA A 215 -61.74 42.70 21.11
CA ALA A 215 -62.81 43.69 21.01
C ALA A 215 -63.12 43.96 19.52
N PRO A 216 -64.39 44.05 19.10
CA PRO A 216 -64.75 44.26 17.70
C PRO A 216 -64.05 45.50 17.16
N ALA A 217 -63.21 45.33 16.14
CA ALA A 217 -62.61 46.45 15.45
C ALA A 217 -63.72 47.25 14.75
N PRO A 218 -63.78 48.58 14.91
CA PRO A 218 -64.78 49.39 14.24
C PRO A 218 -64.61 49.23 12.72
N THR A 219 -65.71 48.94 12.05
CA THR A 219 -65.81 48.96 10.59
C THR A 219 -65.24 50.27 10.05
N SER A 220 -64.51 50.20 8.93
CA SER A 220 -63.84 51.33 8.29
C SER A 220 -64.73 52.58 8.27
N SER A 221 -64.22 53.70 8.80
CA SER A 221 -64.94 54.97 8.80
C SER A 221 -65.21 55.45 7.38
N TYR A 222 -66.29 56.22 7.17
CA TYR A 222 -66.67 56.78 5.86
C TYR A 222 -65.50 57.51 5.17
N ASN A 223 -64.65 58.19 5.94
CA ASN A 223 -63.43 58.85 5.44
C ASN A 223 -62.42 57.86 4.85
N ALA A 224 -62.31 56.64 5.38
CA ALA A 224 -61.44 55.60 4.83
C ALA A 224 -61.99 55.07 3.50
N LEU A 225 -63.31 54.89 3.39
CA LEU A 225 -63.96 54.47 2.14
C LEU A 225 -63.86 55.55 1.05
N MET A 226 -64.03 56.82 1.43
CA MET A 226 -63.83 57.94 0.51
C MET A 226 -62.38 58.04 0.05
N ARG A 227 -61.40 57.85 0.94
CA ARG A 227 -59.97 57.79 0.55
C ARG A 227 -59.67 56.63 -0.40
N LEU A 228 -60.28 55.47 -0.18
CA LEU A 228 -60.12 54.30 -1.04
C LEU A 228 -60.72 54.57 -2.42
N ALA A 229 -61.89 55.20 -2.48
CA ALA A 229 -62.51 55.62 -3.74
C ALA A 229 -61.66 56.67 -4.48
N THR A 230 -61.07 57.65 -3.77
CA THR A 230 -60.16 58.62 -4.41
C THR A 230 -58.85 57.99 -4.87
N LEU A 231 -58.38 56.94 -4.20
CA LEU A 231 -57.20 56.19 -4.64
C LEU A 231 -57.53 55.36 -5.88
N ASP A 232 -58.70 54.74 -5.92
CA ASP A 232 -59.17 53.98 -7.08
C ASP A 232 -59.30 54.91 -8.31
N SER A 233 -59.89 56.09 -8.16
CA SER A 233 -59.91 57.08 -9.25
C SER A 233 -58.50 57.52 -9.67
N SER A 234 -57.58 57.71 -8.72
CA SER A 234 -56.19 58.06 -9.07
C SER A 234 -55.43 56.94 -9.79
N ILE A 235 -55.75 55.68 -9.48
CA ILE A 235 -55.17 54.51 -10.15
C ILE A 235 -55.71 54.44 -11.59
N GLN A 236 -57.00 54.64 -11.78
CA GLN A 236 -57.61 54.66 -13.12
C GLN A 236 -57.03 55.79 -13.99
N ASP A 237 -56.83 56.98 -13.42
CA ASP A 237 -56.16 58.09 -14.11
C ASP A 237 -54.69 57.77 -14.44
N ALA A 238 -53.97 57.12 -13.52
CA ALA A 238 -52.58 56.68 -13.77
C ALA A 238 -52.49 55.62 -14.88
N LEU A 239 -53.44 54.68 -14.94
CA LEU A 239 -53.52 53.69 -16.02
C LEU A 239 -53.84 54.36 -17.37
N ALA A 240 -54.78 55.30 -17.39
CA ALA A 240 -55.14 56.04 -18.61
C ALA A 240 -53.97 56.90 -19.14
N THR A 241 -53.21 57.54 -18.25
CA THR A 241 -52.01 58.31 -18.63
C THR A 241 -50.89 57.41 -19.13
N HIS A 242 -50.69 56.24 -18.52
CA HIS A 242 -49.74 55.25 -19.00
C HIS A 242 -50.08 54.76 -20.42
N GLU A 243 -51.35 54.46 -20.69
CA GLU A 243 -51.79 54.10 -22.04
C GLU A 243 -51.55 55.21 -23.05
N LEU A 244 -51.82 56.46 -22.67
CA LEU A 244 -51.59 57.62 -23.52
C LEU A 244 -50.11 57.80 -23.85
N LEU A 245 -49.23 57.71 -22.84
CA LEU A 245 -47.78 57.74 -23.03
C LEU A 245 -47.31 56.60 -23.92
N THR A 246 -47.85 55.39 -23.70
CA THR A 246 -47.55 54.21 -24.54
C THR A 246 -47.91 54.47 -26.00
N ARG A 247 -49.09 55.03 -26.28
CA ARG A 247 -49.52 55.40 -27.64
C ARG A 247 -48.62 56.49 -28.24
N GLN A 248 -48.23 57.49 -27.45
CA GLN A 248 -47.32 58.57 -27.91
C GLN A 248 -45.93 58.03 -28.23
N ILE A 249 -45.36 57.20 -27.36
CA ILE A 249 -44.05 56.54 -27.59
C ILE A 249 -44.12 55.68 -28.85
N ASN A 250 -45.15 54.86 -29.00
CA ASN A 250 -45.34 54.05 -30.21
C ASN A 250 -45.51 54.91 -31.47
N GLY A 251 -46.20 56.05 -31.38
CA GLY A 251 -46.34 57.01 -32.48
C GLY A 251 -45.05 57.72 -32.86
N LEU A 252 -44.15 57.98 -31.91
CA LEU A 252 -42.81 58.52 -32.17
C LEU A 252 -41.91 57.45 -32.81
N LEU A 253 -41.91 56.23 -32.26
CA LEU A 253 -41.16 55.10 -32.80
C LEU A 253 -41.56 54.76 -34.24
N ALA A 254 -42.84 54.92 -34.60
CA ALA A 254 -43.32 54.68 -35.97
C ALA A 254 -42.89 55.77 -36.99
N ARG A 255 -42.49 56.96 -36.52
CA ARG A 255 -42.05 58.08 -37.38
C ARG A 255 -40.54 58.12 -37.58
N GLU A 256 -39.77 57.53 -36.68
CA GLU A 256 -38.32 57.40 -36.83
C GLU A 256 -37.98 56.28 -37.85
N THR A 257 -37.12 56.57 -38.82
CA THR A 257 -36.54 55.56 -39.71
C THR A 257 -35.35 54.89 -39.03
N GLU A 258 -35.34 53.56 -38.94
CA GLU A 258 -34.27 52.76 -38.31
C GLU A 258 -32.88 53.12 -38.87
N ASN A 259 -31.99 53.65 -38.00
CA ASN A 259 -30.59 53.87 -38.34
C ASN A 259 -29.80 52.56 -38.11
N LYS A 260 -29.65 51.74 -39.18
CA LYS A 260 -29.10 50.37 -39.12
C LYS A 260 -27.57 50.29 -39.00
N VAL A 261 -26.87 51.43 -39.07
CA VAL A 261 -25.40 51.50 -39.03
C VAL A 261 -24.83 50.98 -37.70
N PRO A 262 -25.26 51.47 -36.52
CA PRO A 262 -24.77 50.95 -35.23
C PRO A 262 -25.06 49.45 -35.05
N GLU A 263 -26.22 48.97 -35.47
CA GLU A 263 -26.52 47.53 -35.40
C GLU A 263 -25.61 46.68 -36.30
N ALA A 264 -25.28 47.18 -37.48
CA ALA A 264 -24.38 46.51 -38.41
C ALA A 264 -22.94 46.49 -37.88
N GLU A 265 -22.50 47.59 -37.27
CA GLU A 265 -21.19 47.68 -36.60
C GLU A 265 -21.10 46.74 -35.39
N ASP A 266 -22.15 46.66 -34.57
CA ASP A 266 -22.22 45.74 -33.45
C ASP A 266 -22.21 44.28 -33.92
N LYS A 267 -22.98 43.93 -34.98
CA LYS A 267 -22.95 42.60 -35.59
C LYS A 267 -21.57 42.27 -36.16
N LEU A 268 -20.90 43.23 -36.79
CA LEU A 268 -19.53 43.06 -37.30
C LEU A 268 -18.53 42.87 -36.16
N ALA A 269 -18.64 43.64 -35.07
CA ALA A 269 -17.80 43.50 -33.88
C ALA A 269 -17.99 42.13 -33.22
N LEU A 270 -19.24 41.66 -33.08
CA LEU A 270 -19.54 40.34 -32.56
C LEU A 270 -18.96 39.25 -33.45
N THR A 271 -19.23 39.27 -34.76
CA THR A 271 -18.70 38.26 -35.70
C THR A 271 -17.18 38.22 -35.71
N ASN A 272 -16.49 39.36 -35.62
CA ASN A 272 -15.04 39.41 -35.47
C ASN A 272 -14.55 38.79 -34.16
N ARG A 273 -15.24 39.00 -33.04
CA ARG A 273 -14.93 38.34 -31.76
C ARG A 273 -15.09 36.81 -31.88
N TRP A 274 -16.17 36.34 -32.49
CA TRP A 274 -16.39 34.92 -32.76
C TRP A 274 -15.29 34.34 -33.65
N LEU A 275 -14.92 35.03 -34.73
CA LEU A 275 -13.87 34.60 -35.64
C LEU A 275 -12.51 34.54 -34.95
N ALA A 276 -12.17 35.52 -34.10
CA ALA A 276 -10.96 35.51 -33.29
C ALA A 276 -10.95 34.34 -32.30
N GLN A 277 -12.08 34.06 -31.64
CA GLN A 277 -12.22 32.92 -30.73
C GLN A 277 -12.04 31.59 -31.48
N GLN A 278 -12.66 31.43 -32.66
CA GLN A 278 -12.52 30.23 -33.48
C GLN A 278 -11.07 30.05 -33.97
N ARG A 279 -10.39 31.12 -34.40
CA ARG A 279 -8.97 31.06 -34.78
C ARG A 279 -8.09 30.61 -33.63
N ARG A 280 -8.33 31.10 -32.41
CA ARG A 280 -7.61 30.64 -31.20
C ARG A 280 -7.89 29.18 -30.89
N ALA A 281 -9.15 28.73 -31.01
CA ALA A 281 -9.52 27.34 -30.79
C ALA A 281 -8.81 26.40 -31.80
N VAL A 282 -8.77 26.78 -33.08
CA VAL A 282 -8.07 26.02 -34.12
C VAL A 282 -6.56 26.00 -33.88
N ALA A 283 -5.94 27.13 -33.52
CA ALA A 283 -4.52 27.17 -33.20
C ALA A 283 -4.18 26.27 -32.00
N ALA A 284 -4.99 26.31 -30.94
CA ALA A 284 -4.82 25.43 -29.78
C ALA A 284 -4.99 23.95 -30.17
N ALA A 285 -5.94 23.60 -31.03
CA ALA A 285 -6.12 22.24 -31.53
C ALA A 285 -4.92 21.76 -32.38
N LYS A 286 -4.36 22.64 -33.22
CA LYS A 286 -3.16 22.33 -34.02
C LYS A 286 -1.94 22.08 -33.14
N ASN A 287 -1.71 22.92 -32.14
CA ASN A 287 -0.60 22.74 -31.20
C ASN A 287 -0.75 21.42 -30.44
N ARG A 288 -1.95 21.12 -29.91
CA ARG A 288 -2.21 19.82 -29.27
C ARG A 288 -1.93 18.64 -30.20
N ASN A 289 -2.27 18.74 -31.48
CA ASN A 289 -1.98 17.67 -32.44
C ASN A 289 -0.47 17.50 -32.68
N GLN A 290 0.28 18.60 -32.75
CA GLN A 290 1.75 18.57 -32.84
C GLN A 290 2.37 17.97 -31.59
N ASP A 291 1.92 18.37 -30.39
CA ASP A 291 2.39 17.83 -29.12
C ASP A 291 2.13 16.33 -29.01
N LEU A 292 0.94 15.88 -29.41
CA LEU A 292 0.59 14.46 -29.44
C LEU A 292 1.44 13.68 -30.44
N LYS A 293 1.71 14.24 -31.63
CA LYS A 293 2.60 13.61 -32.62
C LYS A 293 4.02 13.50 -32.09
N ALA A 294 4.57 14.56 -31.51
CA ALA A 294 5.90 14.55 -30.88
C ALA A 294 5.98 13.55 -29.72
N SER A 295 4.92 13.44 -28.92
CA SER A 295 4.84 12.43 -27.85
C SER A 295 4.84 11.01 -28.41
N ILE A 296 4.11 10.75 -29.50
CA ILE A 296 4.07 9.43 -30.14
C ILE A 296 5.43 9.08 -30.75
N THR A 297 6.12 10.01 -31.40
CA THR A 297 7.45 9.76 -31.97
C THR A 297 8.46 9.47 -30.86
N ALA A 298 8.50 10.28 -29.80
CA ALA A 298 9.38 10.06 -28.66
C ALA A 298 9.12 8.71 -27.98
N ARG A 299 7.85 8.31 -27.81
CA ARG A 299 7.50 6.99 -27.27
C ARG A 299 7.97 5.85 -28.18
N ARG A 300 7.84 6.00 -29.50
CA ARG A 300 8.31 4.97 -30.46
C ARG A 300 9.83 4.81 -30.42
N GLU A 301 10.57 5.91 -30.34
CA GLU A 301 12.02 5.91 -30.19
C GLU A 301 12.44 5.25 -28.87
N ALA A 302 11.78 5.59 -27.76
CA ALA A 302 12.03 4.98 -26.46
C ALA A 302 11.75 3.46 -26.47
N ILE A 303 10.67 3.01 -27.13
CA ILE A 303 10.37 1.58 -27.30
C ILE A 303 11.44 0.89 -28.14
N ALA A 304 11.91 1.52 -29.23
CA ALA A 304 12.95 0.96 -30.08
C ALA A 304 14.29 0.82 -29.32
N GLN A 305 14.68 1.84 -28.55
CA GLN A 305 15.86 1.79 -27.69
C GLN A 305 15.72 0.73 -26.59
N GLY A 306 14.55 0.63 -25.96
CA GLY A 306 14.25 -0.39 -24.96
C GLY A 306 14.37 -1.81 -25.51
N ARG A 307 13.86 -2.06 -26.72
CA ARG A 307 13.99 -3.36 -27.40
C ARG A 307 15.45 -3.70 -27.70
N ALA A 308 16.22 -2.75 -28.24
CA ALA A 308 17.65 -2.96 -28.51
C ALA A 308 18.45 -3.24 -27.23
N ALA A 309 18.12 -2.58 -26.12
CA ALA A 309 18.73 -2.86 -24.82
C ALA A 309 18.35 -4.25 -24.30
N GLN A 310 17.08 -4.67 -24.47
CA GLN A 310 16.62 -5.99 -24.07
C GLN A 310 17.29 -7.10 -24.89
N GLU A 311 17.47 -6.91 -26.19
CA GLU A 311 18.16 -7.87 -27.06
C GLU A 311 19.63 -8.02 -26.66
N ARG A 312 20.34 -6.91 -26.40
CA ARG A 312 21.71 -6.96 -25.86
C ARG A 312 21.77 -7.70 -24.52
N ALA A 313 20.86 -7.38 -23.60
CA ALA A 313 20.80 -8.06 -22.31
C ALA A 313 20.52 -9.57 -22.46
N ALA A 314 19.67 -9.97 -23.40
CA ALA A 314 19.44 -11.39 -23.68
C ALA A 314 20.70 -12.09 -24.20
N THR A 315 21.41 -11.48 -25.14
CA THR A 315 22.69 -12.03 -25.64
C THR A 315 23.76 -12.10 -24.55
N ASP A 316 23.80 -11.13 -23.63
CA ASP A 316 24.73 -11.14 -22.50
C ASP A 316 24.41 -12.25 -21.51
N VAL A 317 23.12 -12.52 -21.26
CA VAL A 317 22.67 -13.63 -20.43
C VAL A 317 23.06 -14.97 -21.04
N GLU A 318 22.83 -15.18 -22.34
CA GLU A 318 23.26 -16.41 -23.04
C GLU A 318 24.77 -16.63 -22.90
N ASN A 319 25.57 -15.62 -23.24
CA ASN A 319 27.03 -15.66 -23.08
C ASN A 319 27.48 -15.93 -21.64
N ALA A 320 26.78 -15.38 -20.64
CA ALA A 320 27.09 -15.60 -19.23
C ALA A 320 26.73 -17.02 -18.78
N THR A 321 25.64 -17.61 -19.28
CA THR A 321 25.26 -18.99 -18.94
C THR A 321 26.28 -20.00 -19.46
N GLU A 322 26.79 -19.83 -20.68
CA GLU A 322 27.84 -20.70 -21.23
C GLU A 322 29.11 -20.64 -20.38
N LYS A 323 29.59 -19.43 -20.05
CA LYS A 323 30.75 -19.24 -19.17
C LYS A 323 30.53 -19.85 -17.79
N LEU A 324 29.32 -19.78 -17.25
CA LEU A 324 28.98 -20.40 -15.97
C LEU A 324 29.05 -21.93 -16.05
N THR A 325 28.56 -22.54 -17.13
CA THR A 325 28.66 -23.99 -17.32
C THR A 325 30.11 -24.46 -17.41
N GLN A 326 30.95 -23.76 -18.18
CA GLN A 326 32.37 -24.04 -18.29
C GLN A 326 33.09 -23.87 -16.94
N SER A 327 32.78 -22.80 -16.20
CA SER A 327 33.36 -22.58 -14.87
C SER A 327 32.98 -23.69 -13.89
N LYS A 328 31.72 -24.16 -13.91
CA LYS A 328 31.28 -25.28 -13.08
C LYS A 328 32.01 -26.58 -13.43
N GLN A 329 32.20 -26.86 -14.72
CA GLN A 329 32.97 -28.02 -15.18
C GLN A 329 34.42 -27.95 -14.71
N LEU A 330 35.09 -26.80 -14.88
CA LEU A 330 36.46 -26.59 -14.39
C LEU A 330 36.58 -26.75 -12.88
N VAL A 331 35.58 -26.30 -12.11
CA VAL A 331 35.57 -26.49 -10.65
C VAL A 331 35.43 -27.96 -10.28
N ALA A 332 34.57 -28.72 -10.97
CA ALA A 332 34.42 -30.15 -10.77
C ALA A 332 35.72 -30.89 -11.09
N GLU A 333 36.32 -30.63 -12.26
CA GLU A 333 37.60 -31.22 -12.66
C GLU A 333 38.72 -30.91 -11.65
N ASN A 334 38.83 -29.65 -11.20
CA ASN A 334 39.82 -29.28 -10.19
C ASN A 334 39.57 -29.97 -8.85
N ARG A 335 38.30 -30.13 -8.45
CA ARG A 335 37.94 -30.85 -7.21
C ARG A 335 38.35 -32.31 -7.31
N ASP A 336 38.11 -32.96 -8.44
CA ASP A 336 38.47 -34.35 -8.68
C ASP A 336 39.99 -34.52 -8.72
N GLN A 337 40.72 -33.58 -9.33
CA GLN A 337 42.18 -33.54 -9.29
C GLN A 337 42.72 -33.39 -7.86
N ILE A 338 42.13 -32.50 -7.05
CA ILE A 338 42.53 -32.32 -5.63
C ILE A 338 42.26 -33.60 -4.84
N HIS A 339 41.10 -34.24 -5.02
CA HIS A 339 40.78 -35.52 -4.37
C HIS A 339 41.74 -36.62 -4.79
N GLY A 340 42.08 -36.71 -6.08
CA GLY A 340 43.07 -37.65 -6.59
C GLY A 340 44.47 -37.43 -5.98
N GLN A 341 44.92 -36.18 -5.87
CA GLN A 341 46.20 -35.88 -5.21
C GLN A 341 46.17 -36.18 -3.71
N ARG A 342 45.07 -35.88 -3.02
CA ARG A 342 44.90 -36.24 -1.59
C ARG A 342 44.93 -37.74 -1.38
N ARG A 343 44.23 -38.52 -2.22
CA ARG A 343 44.25 -39.99 -2.19
C ARG A 343 45.67 -40.52 -2.29
N ARG A 344 46.40 -40.01 -3.28
CA ARG A 344 47.79 -40.36 -3.56
C ARG A 344 48.72 -40.02 -2.37
N ILE A 345 48.55 -38.85 -1.77
CA ILE A 345 49.34 -38.43 -0.60
C ILE A 345 48.99 -39.31 0.61
N CYS A 346 47.73 -39.63 0.84
CA CYS A 346 47.31 -40.52 1.93
C CYS A 346 47.84 -41.94 1.73
N GLU A 347 47.90 -42.44 0.50
CA GLU A 347 48.56 -43.71 0.18
C GLU A 347 50.07 -43.64 0.46
N ASP A 348 50.75 -42.60 0.00
CA ASP A 348 52.18 -42.38 0.28
C ASP A 348 52.45 -42.28 1.80
N LEU A 349 51.62 -41.55 2.55
CA LEU A 349 51.69 -41.44 4.01
C LEU A 349 51.44 -42.78 4.71
N SER A 350 50.52 -43.62 4.19
CA SER A 350 50.29 -44.96 4.72
C SER A 350 51.49 -45.90 4.53
N ARG A 351 52.29 -45.67 3.47
CA ARG A 351 53.55 -46.40 3.21
C ARG A 351 54.67 -45.92 4.11
N ILE A 352 54.78 -44.61 4.34
CA ILE A 352 55.81 -44.00 5.22
C ILE A 352 55.52 -44.37 6.69
N TYR A 353 54.31 -44.07 7.17
CA TYR A 353 53.86 -44.36 8.53
C TYR A 353 53.07 -45.67 8.56
N ARG A 354 53.79 -46.78 8.42
CA ARG A 354 53.19 -48.11 8.31
C ARG A 354 52.44 -48.50 9.59
N ILE A 355 51.10 -48.54 9.55
CA ILE A 355 50.23 -48.97 10.65
C ILE A 355 49.77 -50.43 10.42
N VAL A 356 50.33 -51.37 11.18
CA VAL A 356 50.08 -52.82 11.05
C VAL A 356 49.56 -53.36 12.38
N PRO A 357 48.64 -54.34 12.38
CA PRO A 357 48.23 -54.99 13.62
C PRO A 357 49.41 -55.70 14.28
N VAL A 358 49.46 -55.72 15.61
CA VAL A 358 50.52 -56.42 16.35
C VAL A 358 50.32 -57.94 16.16
N PRO A 359 51.34 -58.70 15.71
CA PRO A 359 51.24 -60.16 15.59
C PRO A 359 50.94 -60.79 16.96
N LEU A 360 49.86 -61.58 17.06
CA LEU A 360 49.36 -62.19 18.31
C LEU A 360 48.90 -61.19 19.42
N GLY A 361 48.69 -59.92 19.10
CA GLY A 361 48.17 -58.94 20.05
C GLY A 361 46.64 -59.04 20.30
N PRO A 362 46.12 -58.38 21.35
CA PRO A 362 44.68 -58.24 21.55
C PRO A 362 44.01 -57.51 20.37
N PRO A 363 42.70 -57.70 20.13
CA PRO A 363 41.99 -57.05 19.03
C PRO A 363 42.16 -55.52 19.09
N LEU A 364 42.30 -54.89 17.92
CA LEU A 364 42.51 -53.43 17.78
C LEU A 364 43.83 -52.91 18.36
N SER A 365 44.82 -53.79 18.60
CA SER A 365 46.20 -53.40 18.86
C SER A 365 46.98 -53.23 17.56
N PHE A 366 47.62 -52.07 17.40
CA PHE A 366 48.40 -51.72 16.22
C PHE A 366 49.79 -51.20 16.60
N GLN A 367 50.71 -51.28 15.65
CA GLN A 367 52.04 -50.69 15.72
C GLN A 367 52.23 -49.72 14.57
N ILE A 368 52.89 -48.60 14.84
CA ILE A 368 53.29 -47.59 13.85
C ILE A 368 54.80 -47.68 13.63
N CYS A 369 55.26 -47.84 12.39
CA CYS A 369 56.68 -47.98 12.06
C CYS A 369 57.42 -49.05 12.90
N SER A 370 56.74 -50.18 13.16
CA SER A 370 57.22 -51.30 14.01
C SER A 370 57.31 -51.00 15.51
N VAL A 371 56.72 -49.89 15.97
CA VAL A 371 56.62 -49.55 17.40
C VAL A 371 55.16 -49.71 17.87
N PRO A 372 54.89 -50.59 18.86
CA PRO A 372 53.53 -50.81 19.35
C PRO A 372 53.01 -49.58 20.11
N LEU A 373 51.78 -49.15 19.82
CA LEU A 373 51.10 -48.13 20.61
C LEU A 373 49.84 -48.77 21.22
N PRO A 374 49.77 -48.93 22.56
CA PRO A 374 48.55 -49.36 23.21
C PRO A 374 47.45 -48.29 23.06
N ASN A 375 46.19 -48.72 22.99
CA ASN A 375 45.06 -47.79 23.04
C ASN A 375 44.98 -47.14 24.42
N THR A 376 44.48 -45.89 24.51
CA THR A 376 44.44 -45.16 25.78
C THR A 376 43.47 -45.83 26.74
N ILE A 377 43.99 -46.28 27.89
CA ILE A 377 43.19 -46.69 29.04
C ILE A 377 43.29 -45.53 30.03
N TYR A 378 42.25 -44.73 30.18
CA TYR A 378 42.23 -43.60 31.14
C TYR A 378 42.10 -44.04 32.61
N ASP A 379 42.39 -45.32 32.90
CA ASP A 379 42.34 -45.89 34.24
C ASP A 379 43.77 -46.01 34.79
N SER A 380 44.12 -45.08 35.68
CA SER A 380 45.42 -44.99 36.37
C SER A 380 45.78 -46.25 37.19
N THR A 381 44.81 -47.14 37.45
CA THR A 381 44.99 -48.31 38.31
C THR A 381 45.54 -49.55 37.60
N LEU A 382 45.50 -49.58 36.26
CA LEU A 382 45.95 -50.70 35.44
C LEU A 382 47.32 -50.40 34.81
N LYS A 383 48.34 -50.18 35.64
CA LYS A 383 49.72 -50.08 35.15
C LYS A 383 50.16 -51.41 34.52
N PRO A 384 50.84 -51.41 33.36
CA PRO A 384 51.62 -52.56 32.93
C PRO A 384 52.68 -52.87 34.00
N ALA A 385 52.89 -54.16 34.26
CA ALA A 385 53.86 -54.64 35.24
C ALA A 385 55.25 -54.03 35.00
N ALA A 386 55.90 -53.65 36.10
CA ALA A 386 57.15 -52.92 36.17
C ALA A 386 58.30 -53.59 35.37
N GLY A 387 58.91 -52.83 34.46
CA GLY A 387 60.12 -53.23 33.71
C GLY A 387 60.38 -52.44 32.42
N ALA A 388 60.10 -51.12 32.41
CA ALA A 388 59.50 -50.47 31.25
C ALA A 388 60.21 -49.22 30.67
N SER A 389 61.46 -48.88 31.02
CA SER A 389 62.11 -47.66 30.45
C SER A 389 62.21 -47.72 28.92
N SER A 390 62.50 -48.90 28.35
CA SER A 390 62.49 -49.14 26.91
C SER A 390 61.09 -49.04 26.28
N THR A 391 60.04 -49.28 27.07
CA THR A 391 58.64 -49.16 26.61
C THR A 391 58.11 -47.73 26.71
N GLU A 392 58.60 -46.92 27.65
CA GLU A 392 58.25 -45.49 27.78
C GLU A 392 58.86 -44.66 26.64
N ASP A 393 60.13 -44.93 26.30
CA ASP A 393 60.80 -44.31 25.16
C ASP A 393 60.15 -44.76 23.83
N ALA A 394 59.77 -46.03 23.71
CA ALA A 394 59.02 -46.55 22.57
C ALA A 394 57.63 -45.91 22.44
N LEU A 395 56.89 -45.74 23.55
CA LEU A 395 55.60 -45.08 23.57
C LEU A 395 55.73 -43.62 23.10
N SER A 396 56.71 -42.90 23.64
CA SER A 396 57.00 -41.52 23.26
C SER A 396 57.39 -41.39 21.78
N ALA A 397 58.15 -42.35 21.25
CA ALA A 397 58.48 -42.42 19.83
C ALA A 397 57.25 -42.69 18.94
N ALA A 398 56.38 -43.63 19.35
CA ALA A 398 55.15 -43.95 18.63
C ALA A 398 54.18 -42.75 18.59
N LEU A 399 53.99 -42.06 19.72
CA LEU A 399 53.19 -40.82 19.77
C LEU A 399 53.83 -39.70 18.96
N GLY A 400 55.16 -39.61 18.93
CA GLY A 400 55.89 -38.69 18.05
C GLY A 400 55.60 -38.91 16.57
N HIS A 401 55.57 -40.18 16.13
CA HIS A 401 55.19 -40.52 14.76
C HIS A 401 53.73 -40.19 14.45
N VAL A 402 52.80 -40.44 15.39
CA VAL A 402 51.39 -40.06 15.24
C VAL A 402 51.24 -38.54 15.18
N ALA A 403 51.89 -37.79 16.06
CA ALA A 403 51.85 -36.34 16.09
C ALA A 403 52.34 -35.73 14.77
N GLN A 404 53.44 -36.24 14.23
CA GLN A 404 53.97 -35.80 12.93
C GLN A 404 53.03 -36.13 11.77
N LEU A 405 52.40 -37.30 11.79
CA LEU A 405 51.44 -37.70 10.77
C LEU A 405 50.16 -36.84 10.83
N VAL A 406 49.61 -36.59 12.01
CA VAL A 406 48.40 -35.76 12.21
C VAL A 406 48.67 -34.31 11.81
N ASP A 407 49.82 -33.75 12.18
CA ASP A 407 50.25 -32.41 11.75
C ASP A 407 50.40 -32.31 10.22
N ALA A 408 50.98 -33.33 9.57
CA ALA A 408 51.06 -33.36 8.11
C ALA A 408 49.67 -33.45 7.45
N LEU A 409 48.75 -34.26 8.01
CA LEU A 409 47.40 -34.44 7.48
C LEU A 409 46.57 -33.15 7.50
N GLN A 410 46.76 -32.28 8.50
CA GLN A 410 46.13 -30.96 8.54
C GLN A 410 46.35 -30.17 7.24
N PHE A 411 47.60 -30.11 6.76
CA PHE A 411 47.94 -29.33 5.59
C PHE A 411 47.44 -29.98 4.29
N TYR A 412 47.53 -31.30 4.18
CA TYR A 412 47.14 -32.01 2.95
C TYR A 412 45.61 -32.13 2.79
N LEU A 413 44.89 -32.37 3.89
CA LEU A 413 43.43 -32.41 3.90
C LEU A 413 42.81 -31.01 3.99
N ALA A 414 43.63 -29.98 4.24
CA ALA A 414 43.21 -28.60 4.48
C ALA A 414 42.15 -28.50 5.60
N VAL A 415 42.34 -29.26 6.66
CA VAL A 415 41.48 -29.27 7.85
C VAL A 415 42.30 -28.72 9.02
N PRO A 416 41.95 -27.54 9.57
CA PRO A 416 42.67 -26.99 10.72
C PRO A 416 42.41 -27.84 11.97
N LEU A 417 43.46 -28.18 12.71
CA LEU A 417 43.32 -28.90 13.97
C LEU A 417 42.82 -27.96 15.08
N PRO A 418 41.84 -28.41 15.89
CA PRO A 418 41.42 -27.69 17.09
C PRO A 418 42.57 -27.46 18.08
N TYR A 419 43.46 -28.43 18.24
CA TYR A 419 44.61 -28.36 19.13
C TYR A 419 45.92 -28.36 18.32
N PRO A 420 46.64 -27.24 18.22
CA PRO A 420 47.88 -27.18 17.45
C PRO A 420 48.95 -28.12 17.99
N ILE A 421 49.54 -28.94 17.11
CA ILE A 421 50.63 -29.86 17.42
C ILE A 421 51.96 -29.22 17.03
N ARG A 422 52.98 -29.37 17.88
CA ARG A 422 54.38 -29.09 17.54
C ARG A 422 55.14 -30.41 17.44
N PRO A 423 55.33 -30.94 16.22
CA PRO A 423 56.04 -32.19 16.05
C PRO A 423 57.53 -32.00 16.37
N PHE A 424 58.01 -32.76 17.36
CA PHE A 424 59.42 -32.79 17.75
C PHE A 424 59.83 -34.24 18.08
N ALA A 425 59.51 -35.17 17.16
CA ALA A 425 59.73 -36.60 17.30
C ALA A 425 59.23 -37.13 18.67
N SER A 426 60.07 -37.87 19.40
CA SER A 426 59.75 -38.42 20.73
C SER A 426 59.50 -37.37 21.82
N ARG A 427 59.61 -36.08 21.52
CA ARG A 427 59.37 -34.95 22.44
C ARG A 427 58.32 -33.97 21.90
N SER A 428 57.41 -34.46 21.07
CA SER A 428 56.32 -33.64 20.51
C SER A 428 55.42 -33.08 21.62
N THR A 429 54.84 -31.91 21.36
CA THR A 429 53.92 -31.25 22.31
C THR A 429 52.64 -30.83 21.59
N ILE A 430 51.55 -30.71 22.36
CA ILE A 430 50.24 -30.26 21.88
C ILE A 430 49.77 -29.08 22.74
N ARG A 431 49.05 -28.14 22.13
CA ARG A 431 48.61 -26.92 22.80
C ARG A 431 47.09 -26.84 22.87
N ASP A 432 46.58 -26.47 24.04
CA ASP A 432 45.16 -26.23 24.26
C ASP A 432 44.90 -24.76 24.60
N ASP A 433 44.41 -24.01 23.60
CA ASP A 433 44.00 -22.62 23.73
C ASP A 433 42.50 -22.46 24.02
N ILE A 434 41.73 -23.55 24.01
CA ILE A 434 40.25 -23.52 24.01
C ILE A 434 39.70 -23.81 25.42
N SER A 435 40.29 -24.77 26.13
CA SER A 435 39.76 -25.20 27.42
C SER A 435 40.11 -24.22 28.56
N GLN A 436 39.18 -24.06 29.51
CA GLN A 436 39.40 -23.24 30.71
C GLN A 436 40.19 -24.02 31.76
N LEU A 437 41.50 -24.10 31.58
CA LEU A 437 42.41 -24.75 32.53
C LEU A 437 42.94 -23.74 33.57
N PRO A 438 43.10 -24.15 34.85
CA PRO A 438 43.65 -23.31 35.92
C PRO A 438 45.16 -23.06 35.78
N ASP A 439 45.86 -23.86 34.98
CA ASP A 439 47.31 -23.76 34.77
C ASP A 439 47.64 -22.74 33.65
N PRO A 440 48.59 -21.81 33.86
CA PRO A 440 49.08 -20.94 32.79
C PRO A 440 49.82 -21.69 31.67
N GLN A 441 50.37 -22.88 31.93
CA GLN A 441 51.09 -23.66 30.92
C GLN A 441 50.11 -24.42 30.00
N ARG A 442 49.86 -23.85 28.82
CA ARG A 442 48.96 -24.38 27.78
C ARG A 442 49.56 -25.46 26.88
N GLU A 443 50.85 -25.77 27.06
CA GLU A 443 51.55 -26.79 26.30
C GLU A 443 51.66 -28.09 27.12
N PHE A 444 51.21 -29.17 26.50
CA PHE A 444 51.14 -30.51 27.09
C PHE A 444 52.08 -31.46 26.34
N PRO A 445 52.90 -32.25 27.06
CA PRO A 445 53.86 -33.16 26.44
C PRO A 445 53.18 -34.44 25.93
N LEU A 446 53.47 -34.84 24.69
CA LEU A 446 53.06 -36.14 24.11
C LEU A 446 54.10 -37.24 24.35
N TYR A 447 54.92 -37.09 25.39
CA TYR A 447 55.96 -38.02 25.77
C TYR A 447 55.87 -38.30 27.26
N VAL A 448 56.26 -39.51 27.67
CA VAL A 448 56.17 -39.93 29.06
C VAL A 448 57.14 -39.07 29.90
N PRO A 449 56.65 -38.30 30.89
CA PRO A 449 57.50 -37.44 31.68
C PRO A 449 58.21 -38.23 32.78
N ARG A 450 59.49 -37.90 33.02
CA ARG A 450 60.31 -38.51 34.08
C ARG A 450 60.00 -37.99 35.50
N GLY A 451 58.98 -37.14 35.64
CA GLY A 451 58.48 -36.62 36.92
C GLY A 451 57.22 -37.37 37.33
N GLY A 452 56.95 -37.51 38.63
CA GLY A 452 55.88 -38.33 39.21
C GLY A 452 54.44 -38.00 38.79
N SER A 453 53.46 -38.35 39.63
CA SER A 453 52.04 -38.41 39.28
C SER A 453 51.42 -37.15 38.65
N SER A 454 51.92 -35.95 38.98
CA SER A 454 51.44 -34.67 38.40
C SER A 454 51.80 -34.50 36.92
N ALA A 455 52.94 -35.03 36.48
CA ALA A 455 53.34 -34.95 35.08
C ALA A 455 52.63 -36.01 34.22
N GLN A 456 52.28 -37.16 34.82
CA GLN A 456 51.51 -38.22 34.15
C GLN A 456 50.13 -37.74 33.72
N PHE A 457 49.40 -37.00 34.57
CA PHE A 457 48.11 -36.41 34.21
C PHE A 457 48.19 -35.48 32.99
N ARG A 458 49.25 -34.66 32.90
CA ARG A 458 49.46 -33.76 31.74
C ARG A 458 49.70 -34.53 30.45
N PHE A 459 50.39 -35.66 30.55
CA PHE A 459 50.64 -36.56 29.43
C PHE A 459 49.36 -37.26 28.98
N ASP A 460 48.56 -37.80 29.91
CA ASP A 460 47.27 -38.44 29.60
C ASP A 460 46.30 -37.44 28.95
N TYR A 461 46.31 -36.19 29.43
CA TYR A 461 45.55 -35.10 28.83
C TYR A 461 46.04 -34.76 27.42
N ALA A 462 47.36 -34.65 27.21
CA ALA A 462 47.94 -34.42 25.88
C ALA A 462 47.51 -35.51 24.88
N TRP A 463 47.53 -36.77 25.30
CA TRP A 463 47.12 -37.89 24.48
C TRP A 463 45.62 -37.85 24.17
N PHE A 464 44.78 -37.46 25.13
CA PHE A 464 43.35 -37.22 24.88
C PHE A 464 43.12 -36.12 23.83
N LEU A 465 43.84 -35.00 23.91
CA LEU A 465 43.74 -33.91 22.93
C LEU A 465 44.12 -34.37 21.52
N LEU A 466 45.20 -35.16 21.39
CA LEU A 466 45.59 -35.74 20.11
C LEU A 466 44.49 -36.63 19.52
N ASN A 467 43.79 -37.39 20.36
CA ASN A 467 42.66 -38.21 19.89
C ASN A 467 41.47 -37.37 19.46
N LYS A 468 41.26 -36.21 20.10
CA LYS A 468 40.24 -35.25 19.69
C LYS A 468 40.57 -34.59 18.35
N ASP A 469 41.83 -34.31 18.07
CA ASP A 469 42.26 -33.86 16.75
C ASP A 469 42.03 -34.92 15.67
N ILE A 470 42.31 -36.19 15.97
CA ILE A 470 42.02 -37.31 15.05
C ILE A 470 40.52 -37.43 14.81
N GLU A 471 39.69 -37.28 15.85
CA GLU A 471 38.23 -37.23 15.73
C GLU A 471 37.78 -36.05 14.84
N ALA A 472 38.36 -34.86 15.03
CA ALA A 472 38.05 -33.69 14.22
C ALA A 472 38.41 -33.89 12.74
N LEU A 473 39.58 -34.48 12.46
CA LEU A 473 39.98 -34.85 11.10
C LEU A 473 39.01 -35.88 10.48
N CYS A 474 38.61 -36.90 11.24
CA CYS A 474 37.60 -37.87 10.80
C CYS A 474 36.25 -37.19 10.51
N GLY A 475 35.80 -36.32 11.41
CA GLY A 475 34.55 -35.58 11.28
C GLY A 475 34.51 -34.66 10.05
N ALA A 476 35.63 -33.99 9.75
CA ALA A 476 35.76 -33.14 8.55
C ALA A 476 35.63 -33.94 7.24
N LEU A 477 35.92 -35.23 7.27
CA LEU A 477 35.78 -36.16 6.15
C LEU A 477 34.44 -36.94 6.17
N GLY A 478 33.56 -36.65 7.12
CA GLY A 478 32.27 -37.33 7.29
C GLY A 478 32.36 -38.71 7.95
N LEU A 479 33.49 -39.04 8.57
CA LEU A 479 33.70 -40.30 9.28
C LEU A 479 33.28 -40.18 10.75
N ARG A 480 32.48 -41.15 11.21
CA ARG A 480 32.09 -41.25 12.62
C ARG A 480 33.07 -42.14 13.36
N VAL A 481 33.75 -41.57 14.35
CA VAL A 481 34.61 -42.30 15.29
C VAL A 481 33.72 -42.96 16.35
N VAL A 482 33.85 -44.28 16.52
CA VAL A 482 33.07 -45.05 17.51
C VAL A 482 33.66 -44.92 18.91
N ASP A 483 34.98 -45.04 19.03
CA ASP A 483 35.70 -44.88 20.28
C ASP A 483 36.96 -44.03 20.06
N ILE A 484 37.02 -42.88 20.73
CA ILE A 484 38.11 -41.90 20.61
C ILE A 484 39.42 -42.47 21.19
N ARG A 485 39.35 -43.46 22.10
CA ARG A 485 40.52 -44.07 22.75
C ARG A 485 41.42 -44.85 21.80
N GLN A 486 40.88 -45.21 20.64
CA GLN A 486 41.52 -46.06 19.64
C GLN A 486 42.36 -45.25 18.66
N THR A 487 43.53 -44.81 19.11
CA THR A 487 44.42 -43.89 18.37
C THR A 487 44.81 -44.39 16.97
N LEU A 488 45.54 -45.51 16.90
CA LEU A 488 46.00 -46.10 15.64
C LEU A 488 44.88 -46.73 14.82
N PRO A 489 43.86 -47.42 15.40
CA PRO A 489 42.71 -47.88 14.63
C PRO A 489 41.99 -46.74 13.90
N ASN A 490 41.70 -45.62 14.59
CA ASN A 490 41.02 -44.47 14.00
C ASN A 490 41.87 -43.80 12.91
N LEU A 491 43.18 -43.64 13.16
CA LEU A 491 44.09 -43.06 12.18
C LEU A 491 44.27 -43.95 10.94
N LYS A 492 44.33 -45.28 11.14
CA LYS A 492 44.37 -46.25 10.04
C LYS A 492 43.07 -46.25 9.23
N TYR A 493 41.93 -46.13 9.90
CA TYR A 493 40.63 -46.01 9.24
C TYR A 493 40.54 -44.73 8.40
N LEU A 494 40.99 -43.59 8.96
CA LEU A 494 41.08 -42.33 8.22
C LEU A 494 41.95 -42.46 6.97
N LEU A 495 43.16 -43.01 7.10
CA LEU A 495 44.06 -43.20 5.96
C LEU A 495 43.48 -44.14 4.91
N TYR A 496 42.78 -45.20 5.33
CA TYR A 496 42.14 -46.16 4.44
C TYR A 496 40.99 -45.55 3.63
N VAL A 497 40.12 -44.75 4.27
CA VAL A 497 39.03 -44.08 3.56
C VAL A 497 39.57 -43.02 2.61
N CYS A 498 40.57 -42.24 3.05
CA CYS A 498 41.21 -41.25 2.20
C CYS A 498 41.94 -41.86 1.01
N SER A 499 42.48 -43.08 1.15
CA SER A 499 43.13 -43.81 0.06
C SER A 499 42.16 -44.62 -0.81
N ALA A 500 40.92 -44.85 -0.37
CA ALA A 500 39.92 -45.61 -1.11
C ALA A 500 39.43 -44.86 -2.37
N GLY A 501 39.28 -45.61 -3.46
CA GLY A 501 38.68 -45.16 -4.71
C GLY A 501 39.00 -46.08 -5.88
N SER A 502 38.14 -46.06 -6.90
CA SER A 502 38.18 -46.99 -8.05
C SER A 502 39.02 -46.51 -9.25
N GLU A 503 39.56 -45.29 -9.18
CA GLU A 503 40.37 -44.70 -10.26
C GLU A 503 41.85 -44.86 -9.97
N GLU A 504 42.63 -45.16 -11.01
CA GLU A 504 44.09 -45.24 -10.96
C GLU A 504 44.68 -43.99 -10.27
N VAL A 505 45.55 -44.22 -9.30
CA VAL A 505 46.11 -43.16 -8.46
C VAL A 505 46.91 -42.20 -9.35
N PRO A 506 46.56 -40.90 -9.42
CA PRO A 506 47.22 -39.97 -10.32
C PRO A 506 48.73 -39.91 -10.12
N GLU A 507 49.49 -39.94 -11.21
CA GLU A 507 50.94 -39.95 -11.13
C GLU A 507 51.53 -38.72 -10.43
N ARG A 508 52.77 -38.91 -9.95
CA ARG A 508 53.76 -37.83 -9.75
C ARG A 508 53.60 -36.59 -10.64
N LYS A 509 52.92 -35.49 -10.31
CA LYS A 509 53.04 -34.31 -11.20
C LYS A 509 54.49 -33.82 -11.07
N ARG A 510 55.36 -34.22 -12.00
CA ARG A 510 56.80 -33.93 -12.02
C ARG A 510 56.98 -32.45 -12.35
N GLY A 511 56.78 -31.60 -11.36
CA GLY A 511 56.90 -30.16 -11.52
C GLY A 511 56.80 -29.50 -10.16
N GLY A 512 57.93 -28.99 -9.67
CA GLY A 512 57.97 -28.22 -8.43
C GLY A 512 57.00 -27.04 -8.48
N VAL A 513 56.49 -26.66 -7.32
CA VAL A 513 55.60 -25.51 -7.14
C VAL A 513 56.36 -24.25 -7.59
N ARG A 514 56.10 -23.75 -8.80
CA ARG A 514 56.71 -22.52 -9.37
C ARG A 514 56.50 -21.26 -8.50
N GLY A 515 55.64 -21.33 -7.48
CA GLY A 515 55.34 -20.23 -6.57
C GLY A 515 56.32 -20.03 -5.39
N LEU A 516 57.17 -21.01 -5.05
CA LEU A 516 58.06 -20.89 -3.89
C LEU A 516 59.35 -20.09 -4.16
N TRP A 517 59.69 -19.81 -5.42
CA TRP A 517 60.89 -19.06 -5.80
C TRP A 517 60.63 -17.58 -6.15
N ALA A 518 59.37 -17.18 -6.30
CA ALA A 518 59.02 -15.81 -6.73
C ALA A 518 59.10 -14.76 -5.60
N GLY A 519 59.36 -15.17 -4.35
CA GLY A 519 59.29 -14.29 -3.17
C GLY A 519 60.60 -13.73 -2.65
N ARG A 520 61.78 -14.02 -3.23
CA ARG A 520 63.08 -13.71 -2.58
C ARG A 520 64.07 -12.82 -3.35
N ILE A 521 63.75 -12.31 -4.53
CA ILE A 521 64.66 -11.38 -5.23
C ILE A 521 63.87 -10.22 -5.86
N ARG A 522 63.52 -9.24 -5.03
CA ARG A 522 63.32 -7.86 -5.51
C ARG A 522 63.62 -6.87 -4.40
N GLY A 523 64.90 -6.54 -4.28
CA GLY A 523 65.38 -5.57 -3.32
C GLY A 523 66.88 -5.38 -3.48
N LEU A 524 67.30 -4.72 -4.57
CA LEU A 524 68.52 -3.92 -4.68
C LEU A 524 68.56 -3.31 -6.09
N ASN A 525 68.36 -1.98 -6.15
CA ASN A 525 68.55 -1.15 -7.33
C ASN A 525 70.04 -0.92 -7.59
N GLY A 526 70.43 -0.80 -8.87
CA GLY A 526 71.60 -0.03 -9.25
C GLY A 526 72.19 -0.33 -10.65
N GLY A 527 71.86 0.51 -11.64
CA GLY A 527 72.86 1.00 -12.61
C GLY A 527 72.94 0.38 -14.03
N SER A 528 72.64 1.22 -15.02
CA SER A 528 73.41 1.44 -16.26
C SER A 528 73.32 0.47 -17.47
N VAL A 529 72.73 1.02 -18.56
CA VAL A 529 73.19 1.08 -19.97
C VAL A 529 73.80 -0.17 -20.64
N GLY A 530 73.24 -0.53 -21.82
CA GLY A 530 73.96 -1.27 -22.86
C GLY A 530 73.08 -1.76 -24.03
N SER A 531 73.22 -1.11 -25.19
CA SER A 531 72.68 -1.55 -26.49
C SER A 531 73.20 -2.91 -26.94
N GLY A 532 72.42 -3.64 -27.74
CA GLY A 532 72.90 -4.80 -28.51
C GLY A 532 71.81 -5.41 -29.39
N VAL A 533 71.96 -5.23 -30.70
CA VAL A 533 71.16 -5.78 -31.81
C VAL A 533 71.40 -7.29 -31.95
N GLY A 534 70.38 -8.03 -32.41
CA GLY A 534 70.54 -9.41 -32.90
C GLY A 534 69.20 -10.05 -33.26
N ASP A 535 68.90 -10.12 -34.55
CA ASP A 535 67.82 -10.89 -35.17
C ASP A 535 67.91 -12.40 -34.83
N ASP A 536 66.76 -13.06 -34.64
CA ASP A 536 66.22 -14.01 -35.62
C ASP A 536 65.05 -14.87 -35.08
N ALA A 537 64.08 -15.01 -35.98
CA ALA A 537 62.99 -15.97 -36.13
C ALA A 537 62.86 -17.19 -35.17
N ALA A 538 61.69 -17.34 -34.56
CA ALA A 538 60.77 -18.48 -34.82
C ALA A 538 59.51 -18.42 -33.91
N SER A 539 58.38 -18.20 -34.58
CA SER A 539 57.02 -18.68 -34.29
C SER A 539 56.65 -19.29 -32.92
N SER A 540 55.56 -18.73 -32.38
CA SER A 540 54.30 -19.45 -32.07
C SER A 540 54.05 -19.99 -30.65
N LEU A 541 52.94 -19.46 -30.11
CA LEU A 541 51.95 -20.03 -29.17
C LEU A 541 52.25 -20.00 -27.66
N GLY A 542 51.35 -19.33 -26.94
CA GLY A 542 50.98 -19.72 -25.58
C GLY A 542 51.47 -18.82 -24.44
N GLY A 543 51.32 -17.50 -24.55
CA GLY A 543 51.62 -16.55 -23.47
C GLY A 543 50.37 -15.88 -22.91
N GLY A 544 49.67 -16.55 -21.99
CA GLY A 544 48.66 -15.91 -21.15
C GLY A 544 49.30 -14.84 -20.27
N SER A 545 48.84 -13.59 -20.41
CA SER A 545 49.10 -12.54 -19.43
C SER A 545 47.86 -11.67 -19.27
N ARG A 546 47.22 -11.86 -18.11
CA ARG A 546 46.72 -10.81 -17.22
C ARG A 546 46.31 -9.50 -17.90
N ARG A 547 45.01 -9.35 -18.14
CA ARG A 547 44.38 -8.03 -18.23
C ARG A 547 43.25 -7.97 -17.22
N GLY A 548 43.64 -7.67 -15.98
CA GLY A 548 42.74 -7.34 -14.89
C GLY A 548 42.87 -5.86 -14.57
N SER A 549 41.74 -5.17 -14.57
CA SER A 549 41.48 -3.96 -13.78
C SER A 549 42.32 -2.70 -14.06
N GLU A 550 42.02 -2.00 -15.15
CA GLU A 550 42.27 -0.55 -15.24
C GLU A 550 41.02 0.29 -14.91
N GLU A 551 39.81 -0.28 -14.97
CA GLU A 551 38.58 0.46 -14.65
C GLU A 551 38.33 0.62 -13.14
N SER A 552 38.84 -0.29 -12.30
CA SER A 552 38.61 -0.22 -10.85
C SER A 552 39.53 0.77 -10.12
N GLU A 553 40.68 1.13 -10.70
CA GLU A 553 41.57 2.14 -10.13
C GLU A 553 41.12 3.59 -10.45
N VAL A 554 40.46 3.81 -11.59
CA VAL A 554 39.95 5.14 -11.99
C VAL A 554 38.75 5.57 -11.13
N LEU A 555 37.93 4.61 -10.69
CA LEU A 555 36.82 4.87 -9.76
C LEU A 555 37.31 5.07 -8.31
N GLY A 556 38.36 4.37 -7.90
CA GLY A 556 38.99 4.55 -6.59
C GLY A 556 39.63 5.93 -6.42
N ARG A 557 40.35 6.41 -7.45
CA ARG A 557 41.01 7.73 -7.42
C ARG A 557 40.02 8.90 -7.37
N LYS A 558 38.90 8.83 -8.10
CA LYS A 558 37.83 9.85 -8.01
C LYS A 558 37.16 9.88 -6.64
N GLY A 559 37.02 8.73 -5.98
CA GLY A 559 36.45 8.63 -4.63
C GLY A 559 37.36 9.21 -3.55
N GLU A 560 38.68 9.06 -3.68
CA GLU A 560 39.65 9.66 -2.76
C GLU A 560 39.84 11.16 -2.99
N GLU A 561 39.81 11.65 -4.23
CA GLU A 561 39.87 13.09 -4.54
C GLU A 561 38.65 13.85 -4.00
N LEU A 562 37.44 13.27 -4.09
CA LEU A 562 36.22 13.83 -3.50
C LEU A 562 36.27 13.88 -1.96
N ARG A 563 36.82 12.85 -1.30
CA ARG A 563 37.00 12.87 0.16
C ARG A 563 38.05 13.88 0.61
N ARG A 564 39.11 14.07 -0.19
CA ARG A 564 40.16 15.06 0.08
C ARG A 564 39.66 16.50 -0.10
N ALA A 565 38.79 16.74 -1.09
CA ALA A 565 38.15 18.04 -1.32
C ALA A 565 37.15 18.42 -0.20
N VAL A 566 36.38 17.45 0.31
CA VAL A 566 35.45 17.67 1.43
C VAL A 566 36.19 17.90 2.75
N ALA A 567 37.33 17.22 2.97
CA ALA A 567 38.15 17.42 4.17
C ALA A 567 38.93 18.75 4.16
N ALA A 568 39.30 19.26 2.97
CA ALA A 568 39.96 20.55 2.82
C ALA A 568 39.01 21.75 3.01
N GLY A 569 37.73 21.60 2.63
CA GLY A 569 36.71 22.66 2.79
C GLY A 569 36.18 22.85 4.23
N ALA A 570 36.50 21.95 5.15
CA ALA A 570 36.01 21.99 6.53
C ALA A 570 36.96 22.69 7.52
N ARG A 571 38.11 23.22 7.05
CA ARG A 571 39.14 23.82 7.91
C ARG A 571 39.30 25.33 7.82
N GLU A 572 38.55 26.01 6.95
CA GLU A 572 38.57 27.48 6.89
C GLU A 572 37.20 28.09 7.16
N ASN A 573 37.19 28.93 8.20
CA ASN A 573 36.24 29.98 8.54
C ASN A 573 34.84 29.60 9.03
N GLY A 574 34.71 29.72 10.34
CA GLY A 574 33.47 30.14 10.98
C GLY A 574 33.20 31.64 10.83
N THR A 575 31.95 31.97 11.15
CA THR A 575 31.35 33.28 11.45
C THR A 575 30.90 34.19 10.30
N ALA A 576 29.66 34.66 10.50
CA ALA A 576 29.00 35.86 9.97
C ALA A 576 28.04 35.69 8.78
N SER A 577 26.93 36.40 8.98
CA SER A 577 25.63 36.40 8.31
C SER A 577 25.60 36.94 6.89
N GLY A 578 24.61 36.48 6.11
CA GLY A 578 23.81 37.38 5.28
C GLY A 578 24.02 37.30 3.77
N GLY A 579 23.18 36.50 3.12
CA GLY A 579 22.54 36.84 1.86
C GLY A 579 23.30 36.55 0.57
N LEU A 580 22.97 35.42 -0.07
CA LEU A 580 22.77 35.31 -1.52
C LEU A 580 22.01 34.01 -1.82
N ALA A 581 20.74 34.18 -2.14
CA ALA A 581 19.78 33.13 -2.44
C ALA A 581 19.98 32.57 -3.86
N LEU A 582 19.89 31.24 -3.98
CA LEU A 582 19.59 30.54 -5.24
C LEU A 582 18.15 30.00 -5.18
N PRO A 583 17.43 29.96 -6.32
CA PRO A 583 15.99 29.79 -6.35
C PRO A 583 15.61 28.31 -6.47
N PHE A 584 15.09 27.73 -5.41
CA PHE A 584 14.14 26.62 -5.51
C PHE A 584 13.02 26.89 -4.51
N GLU A 585 11.93 27.46 -5.02
CA GLU A 585 10.69 27.60 -4.27
C GLU A 585 10.03 26.24 -4.05
N GLU A 586 9.63 26.01 -2.80
CA GLU A 586 8.77 24.94 -2.35
C GLU A 586 7.32 25.15 -2.84
N GLY A 587 6.77 24.13 -3.49
CA GLY A 587 5.32 23.92 -3.58
C GLY A 587 5.00 22.55 -3.00
N GLY A 588 4.45 22.53 -1.78
CA GLY A 588 4.14 21.30 -1.05
C GLY A 588 3.11 20.41 -1.77
N ALA A 589 3.52 19.19 -2.10
CA ALA A 589 2.61 18.09 -2.43
C ALA A 589 3.11 16.80 -1.76
N LYS A 590 2.46 16.41 -0.66
CA LYS A 590 2.64 15.10 -0.02
C LYS A 590 2.07 14.01 -0.93
N LEU A 591 2.90 13.37 -1.74
CA LEU A 591 2.56 12.10 -2.40
C LEU A 591 2.85 10.93 -1.44
N THR A 592 1.80 10.29 -0.96
CA THR A 592 1.90 9.02 -0.22
C THR A 592 1.84 7.85 -1.22
N LEU A 593 2.97 7.21 -1.47
CA LEU A 593 3.01 5.93 -2.19
C LEU A 593 2.58 4.81 -1.23
N ARG A 594 1.30 4.44 -1.30
CA ARG A 594 0.71 3.34 -0.56
C ARG A 594 0.75 2.09 -1.45
N THR A 595 1.75 1.23 -1.27
CA THR A 595 1.79 -0.09 -1.89
C THR A 595 0.79 -1.01 -1.19
N LYS A 596 -0.33 -1.31 -1.86
CA LYS A 596 -1.29 -2.35 -1.47
C LYS A 596 -1.42 -3.35 -2.62
N GLY A 597 -1.02 -4.59 -2.36
CA GLY A 597 -1.66 -5.78 -2.93
C GLY A 597 -1.13 -6.27 -4.28
N LEU A 598 0.01 -6.97 -4.27
CA LEU A 598 0.19 -8.16 -5.09
C LEU A 598 0.33 -9.34 -4.11
N ARG A 599 -0.73 -10.15 -3.97
CA ARG A 599 -0.60 -11.53 -3.51
C ARG A 599 -0.96 -12.40 -4.71
N GLU A 600 0.03 -13.16 -5.15
CA GLU A 600 -0.13 -14.22 -6.12
C GLU A 600 -1.02 -15.31 -5.54
N ASN A 601 -1.99 -15.75 -6.33
CA ASN A 601 -2.72 -16.98 -6.11
C ASN A 601 -1.81 -18.15 -6.49
N ALA A 602 -1.30 -18.88 -5.51
CA ALA A 602 -0.77 -20.22 -5.74
C ALA A 602 -1.94 -21.22 -5.64
N SER A 603 -2.43 -21.63 -6.80
CA SER A 603 -3.25 -22.82 -6.96
C SER A 603 -2.64 -23.67 -8.07
N GLN A 604 -1.79 -24.62 -7.68
CA GLN A 604 -1.64 -25.99 -8.20
C GLN A 604 -0.47 -26.66 -7.50
#